data_AF-A0A7C6T4I2-F1
#
_entry.id   AF-A0A7C6T4I2-F1
#
_cell.length_a   1.000
_cell.length_b   1.000
_cell.length_c   1.000
_cell.angle_alpha   90.00
_cell.angle_beta   90.00
_cell.angle_gamma   90.00
#
_symmetry.space_group_name_H-M   'P 1'
#
loop_
_entity.id
_entity.type
_entity.pdbx_description
1 polymer ?
#
loop_
_entity_poly.entity_id
_entity_poly.type
_entity_poly.pdbx_seq_one_letter_code
_entity_poly.pdbx_strand_id
1 'polypeptide(L)'
;DEEDDPRAELIRRLQEYERFKAVAEDLDEIPRVGREVFTAQALAPDAQARRLMPDVALEEVLLAMSAVLRRADMFESHQISRETLSTRERMSLILEALREGDFVPFARLFTLEEGRLGVVVTFMAILELVKESLIELVQNEAFSEIHVRARTHE
;
A
#
# COMPACT_ATOMS: atom_id res chain seq x y z
N ASP A 1 85.27 32.09 14.27
CA ASP A 1 84.02 32.57 14.88
C ASP A 1 83.42 33.63 13.99
N GLU A 2 82.66 33.19 13.00
CA GLU A 2 81.74 34.06 12.27
C GLU A 2 80.43 33.97 13.06
N GLU A 3 80.20 34.97 13.91
CA GLU A 3 78.90 35.20 14.55
C GLU A 3 77.80 35.17 13.48
N ASP A 4 76.80 34.30 13.63
CA ASP A 4 75.58 34.32 12.82
C ASP A 4 75.03 35.76 12.83
N ASP A 5 75.11 36.45 11.69
CA ASP A 5 74.62 37.82 11.57
C ASP A 5 73.13 37.83 11.99
N PRO A 6 72.73 38.53 13.06
CA PRO A 6 71.35 38.54 13.54
C PRO A 6 70.36 39.04 12.47
N ARG A 7 70.84 39.76 11.45
CA ARG A 7 70.05 40.17 10.29
C ARG A 7 69.78 39.01 9.34
N ALA A 8 70.73 38.08 9.17
CA ALA A 8 70.55 36.90 8.33
C ALA A 8 69.50 35.94 8.90
N GLU A 9 69.48 35.74 10.21
CA GLU A 9 68.45 34.95 10.88
C GLU A 9 67.06 35.61 10.74
N LEU A 10 66.98 36.94 10.94
CA LEU A 10 65.74 37.69 10.77
C LEU A 10 65.21 37.63 9.33
N ILE A 11 66.10 37.80 8.33
CA ILE A 11 65.74 37.70 6.91
C ILE A 11 65.22 36.30 6.60
N ARG A 12 65.86 35.24 7.12
CA ARG A 12 65.39 33.87 6.93
C ARG A 12 63.99 33.67 7.52
N ARG A 13 63.75 34.15 8.75
CA ARG A 13 62.43 34.06 9.39
C ARG A 13 61.35 34.87 8.66
N LEU A 14 61.69 36.03 8.11
CA LEU A 14 60.76 36.84 7.31
C LEU A 14 60.41 36.16 5.98
N GLN A 15 61.40 35.57 5.30
CA GLN A 15 61.16 34.79 4.08
C GLN A 15 60.34 33.53 4.35
N GLU A 16 60.60 32.84 5.46
CA GLU A 16 59.78 31.71 5.92
C GLU A 16 58.34 32.16 6.20
N TYR A 17 58.15 33.28 6.91
CA TYR A 17 56.83 33.82 7.21
C TYR A 17 56.06 34.23 5.94
N GLU A 18 56.69 34.95 5.01
CA GLU A 18 56.05 35.31 3.73
C GLU A 18 55.65 34.07 2.94
N ARG A 19 56.50 33.04 2.92
CA ARG A 19 56.19 31.78 2.26
C ARG A 19 55.00 31.06 2.89
N PHE A 20 54.94 31.00 4.22
CA PHE A 20 53.79 30.38 4.91
C PHE A 20 52.52 31.20 4.80
N LYS A 21 52.63 32.53 4.82
CA LYS A 21 51.51 33.45 4.64
C LYS A 21 50.89 33.30 3.26
N ALA A 22 51.71 33.28 2.20
CA ALA A 22 51.23 33.10 0.83
C ALA A 22 50.47 31.76 0.67
N VAL A 23 51.02 30.66 1.20
CA VAL A 23 50.36 29.35 1.15
C VAL A 23 49.04 29.33 1.93
N ALA A 24 48.96 30.06 3.05
CA ALA A 24 47.73 30.16 3.83
C ALA A 24 46.63 30.94 3.10
N GLU A 25 47.01 32.02 2.41
CA GLU A 25 46.09 32.82 1.57
C GLU A 25 45.60 31.99 0.38
N ASP A 26 46.51 31.31 -0.33
CA ASP A 26 46.16 30.40 -1.44
C ASP A 26 45.21 29.28 -1.01
N LEU A 27 45.39 28.73 0.19
CA LEU A 27 44.52 27.68 0.74
C LEU A 27 43.14 28.21 1.11
N ASP A 28 43.04 29.46 1.56
CA ASP A 28 41.76 30.06 1.92
C ASP A 28 40.89 30.39 0.70
N GLU A 29 41.52 30.64 -0.46
CA GLU A 29 40.83 30.84 -1.73
C GLU A 29 40.20 29.57 -2.30
N ILE A 30 40.57 28.37 -1.82
CA ILE A 30 40.00 27.12 -2.32
C ILE A 30 38.54 26.99 -1.85
N PRO A 31 37.56 26.93 -2.78
CA PRO A 31 36.14 26.87 -2.44
C PRO A 31 35.79 25.57 -1.71
N ARG A 32 35.00 25.69 -0.64
CA ARG A 32 34.68 24.57 0.26
C ARG A 32 33.24 24.12 0.07
N VAL A 33 33.06 22.80 0.14
CA VAL A 33 31.72 22.20 0.21
C VAL A 33 31.06 22.60 1.52
N GLY A 34 29.83 23.12 1.45
CA GLY A 34 29.07 23.64 2.58
C GLY A 34 29.27 25.13 2.87
N ARG A 35 30.15 25.83 2.14
CA ARG A 35 30.32 27.29 2.23
C ARG A 35 30.07 27.97 0.90
N GLU A 36 30.93 27.75 -0.09
CA GLU A 36 30.78 28.28 -1.45
C GLU A 36 30.08 27.28 -2.38
N VAL A 37 30.25 25.98 -2.14
CA VAL A 37 29.67 24.92 -2.96
C VAL A 37 28.63 24.16 -2.15
N PHE A 38 27.37 24.18 -2.58
CA PHE A 38 26.30 23.41 -1.96
C PHE A 38 25.92 22.22 -2.84
N THR A 39 25.96 21.03 -2.27
CA THR A 39 25.52 19.81 -2.95
C THR A 39 23.99 19.78 -2.99
N ALA A 40 23.43 19.92 -4.18
CA ALA A 40 21.99 19.73 -4.36
C ALA A 40 21.63 18.24 -4.20
N GLN A 41 20.57 17.98 -3.44
CA GLN A 41 19.94 16.66 -3.36
C GLN A 41 18.46 16.83 -3.71
N ALA A 42 17.96 15.95 -4.58
CA ALA A 42 16.55 15.86 -4.88
C ALA A 42 16.05 14.49 -4.42
N LEU A 43 14.99 14.47 -3.61
CA LEU A 43 14.24 13.23 -3.35
C LEU A 43 13.41 12.92 -4.60
N ALA A 44 13.48 11.67 -5.05
CA ALA A 44 12.54 11.17 -6.04
C ALA A 44 11.12 11.19 -5.44
N PRO A 45 10.08 11.52 -6.22
CA PRO A 45 8.71 11.41 -5.75
C PRO A 45 8.42 9.97 -5.34
N ASP A 46 7.58 9.79 -4.31
CA ASP A 46 7.15 8.47 -3.86
C ASP A 46 6.50 7.74 -5.05
N ALA A 47 7.16 6.67 -5.50
CA ALA A 47 6.56 5.76 -6.45
C ALA A 47 5.39 5.07 -5.75
N GLN A 48 4.16 5.43 -6.11
CA GLN A 48 2.99 4.62 -5.75
C GLN A 48 3.13 3.28 -6.47
N ALA A 49 3.73 2.31 -5.78
CA ALA A 49 3.80 0.95 -6.26
C ALA A 49 2.37 0.48 -6.54
N ARG A 50 2.07 0.13 -7.79
CA ARG A 50 0.85 -0.60 -8.12
C ARG A 50 0.88 -1.90 -7.32
N ARG A 51 0.10 -1.97 -6.25
CA ARG A 51 -0.12 -3.20 -5.50
C ARG A 51 -0.91 -4.13 -6.42
N LEU A 52 -0.22 -5.15 -6.92
CA LEU A 52 -0.87 -6.27 -7.58
C LEU A 52 -1.73 -6.97 -6.52
N MET A 53 -3.01 -7.09 -6.80
CA MET A 53 -3.90 -7.89 -5.94
C MET A 53 -3.48 -9.37 -6.06
N PRO A 54 -3.46 -10.13 -4.97
CA PRO A 54 -3.21 -11.56 -5.01
C PRO A 54 -4.27 -12.30 -5.83
N ASP A 55 -3.83 -13.32 -6.55
CA ASP A 55 -4.73 -14.29 -7.18
C ASP A 55 -5.37 -15.16 -6.08
N VAL A 56 -6.70 -15.21 -6.07
CA VAL A 56 -7.46 -16.00 -5.09
C VAL A 56 -7.78 -17.39 -5.66
N ALA A 57 -7.31 -18.44 -5.00
CA ALA A 57 -7.60 -19.82 -5.38
C ALA A 57 -9.02 -20.25 -4.95
N LEU A 58 -9.66 -21.14 -5.72
CA LEU A 58 -10.98 -21.68 -5.41
C LEU A 58 -11.04 -22.37 -4.02
N GLU A 59 -9.96 -23.04 -3.64
CA GLU A 59 -9.83 -23.73 -2.35
C GLU A 59 -9.94 -22.77 -1.17
N GLU A 60 -9.37 -21.56 -1.30
CA GLU A 60 -9.44 -20.51 -0.26
C GLU A 60 -10.88 -20.00 -0.08
N VAL A 61 -11.62 -19.87 -1.17
CA VAL A 61 -13.03 -19.50 -1.15
C VAL A 61 -13.87 -20.58 -0.45
N LEU A 62 -13.58 -21.87 -0.70
CA LEU A 62 -14.28 -22.99 -0.05
C LEU A 62 -14.00 -23.04 1.45
N LEU A 63 -12.77 -22.76 1.87
CA LEU A 63 -12.40 -22.64 3.28
C LEU A 63 -13.11 -21.47 3.97
N ALA A 64 -13.14 -20.30 3.33
CA ALA A 64 -13.87 -19.14 3.83
C ALA A 64 -15.37 -19.44 3.99
N MET A 65 -15.96 -20.14 3.01
CA MET A 65 -17.36 -20.60 3.07
C MET A 65 -17.61 -21.56 4.24
N SER A 66 -16.72 -22.52 4.47
CA SER A 66 -16.83 -23.44 5.61
C SER A 66 -16.86 -22.70 6.96
N ALA A 67 -16.04 -21.66 7.11
CA ALA A 67 -16.01 -20.82 8.31
C ALA A 67 -17.28 -19.97 8.48
N VAL A 68 -17.92 -19.57 7.38
CA VAL A 68 -19.21 -18.87 7.40
C VAL A 68 -20.33 -19.83 7.83
N LEU A 69 -20.38 -21.03 7.26
CA LEU A 69 -21.38 -22.05 7.60
C LEU A 69 -21.32 -22.41 9.09
N ARG A 70 -20.11 -22.64 9.63
CA ARG A 70 -19.91 -22.95 11.05
C ARG A 70 -20.42 -21.84 11.97
N ARG A 71 -20.30 -20.57 11.57
CA ARG A 71 -20.86 -19.44 12.33
C ARG A 71 -22.38 -19.40 12.23
N ALA A 72 -22.94 -19.65 11.05
CA ALA A 72 -24.38 -19.68 10.84
C ALA A 72 -25.08 -20.76 11.69
N ASP A 73 -24.47 -21.94 11.82
CA ASP A 73 -24.97 -23.03 12.68
C ASP A 73 -25.05 -22.62 14.16
N MET A 74 -24.23 -21.67 14.61
CA MET A 74 -24.26 -21.16 15.99
C MET A 74 -25.43 -20.18 16.26
N PHE A 75 -26.15 -19.73 15.23
CA PHE A 75 -27.26 -18.79 15.33
C PHE A 75 -28.64 -19.42 15.08
N GLU A 76 -28.77 -20.75 15.06
CA GLU A 76 -30.08 -21.41 14.97
C GLU A 76 -30.93 -21.16 16.24
N SER A 77 -31.63 -20.03 16.24
CA SER A 77 -32.78 -19.73 17.08
C SER A 77 -34.01 -19.77 16.17
N HIS A 78 -34.96 -20.62 16.52
CA HIS A 78 -36.22 -20.90 15.83
C HIS A 78 -37.01 -19.65 15.35
N GLN A 79 -37.74 -19.86 14.24
CA GLN A 79 -39.01 -19.23 13.79
C GLN A 79 -39.04 -18.09 12.74
N ILE A 80 -39.95 -18.34 11.77
CA ILE A 80 -40.47 -17.53 10.65
C ILE A 80 -39.59 -17.57 9.38
N SER A 81 -39.83 -18.58 8.54
CA SER A 81 -39.29 -18.64 7.17
C SER A 81 -39.95 -17.57 6.30
N ARG A 82 -39.25 -16.46 6.08
CA ARG A 82 -39.54 -15.58 4.93
C ARG A 82 -39.24 -16.37 3.65
N GLU A 83 -40.04 -16.17 2.61
CA GLU A 83 -39.73 -16.76 1.30
C GLU A 83 -38.33 -16.30 0.87
N THR A 84 -37.48 -17.27 0.54
CA THR A 84 -36.13 -16.99 0.07
C THR A 84 -36.20 -16.37 -1.32
N LEU A 85 -35.61 -15.18 -1.49
CA LEU A 85 -35.45 -14.52 -2.79
C LEU A 85 -34.89 -15.50 -3.83
N SER A 86 -35.33 -15.39 -5.09
CA SER A 86 -34.70 -16.12 -6.19
C SER A 86 -33.26 -15.66 -6.40
N THR A 87 -32.43 -16.50 -7.03
CA THR A 87 -31.06 -16.12 -7.42
C THR A 87 -31.05 -14.84 -8.24
N ARG A 88 -32.02 -14.67 -9.16
CA ARG A 88 -32.15 -13.49 -10.01
C ARG A 88 -32.46 -12.22 -9.23
N GLU A 89 -33.40 -12.28 -8.28
CA GLU A 89 -33.69 -11.13 -7.41
C GLU A 89 -32.50 -10.79 -6.52
N ARG A 90 -31.80 -11.81 -6.01
CA ARG A 90 -30.60 -11.64 -5.21
C ARG A 90 -29.48 -10.96 -5.98
N MET A 91 -29.28 -11.31 -7.26
CA MET A 91 -28.31 -10.64 -8.14
C MET A 91 -28.60 -9.14 -8.27
N SER A 92 -29.87 -8.76 -8.47
CA SER A 92 -30.27 -7.35 -8.56
C SER A 92 -29.93 -6.58 -7.27
N LEU A 93 -30.22 -7.15 -6.11
CA LEU A 93 -29.91 -6.52 -4.81
C LEU A 93 -28.40 -6.37 -4.59
N ILE A 94 -27.61 -7.37 -4.97
CA ILE A 94 -26.15 -7.29 -4.89
C ILE A 94 -25.63 -6.17 -5.78
N LEU A 95 -26.10 -6.07 -7.04
CA LEU A 95 -25.68 -5.00 -7.95
C LEU A 95 -26.09 -3.62 -7.45
N GLU A 96 -27.27 -3.49 -6.84
CA GLU A 96 -27.71 -2.24 -6.21
C GLU A 96 -26.79 -1.84 -5.05
N ALA A 97 -26.38 -2.80 -4.21
CA ALA A 97 -25.43 -2.55 -3.12
C ALA A 97 -24.03 -2.13 -3.60
N LEU A 98 -23.69 -2.40 -4.86
CA LEU A 98 -22.38 -2.11 -5.47
C LEU A 98 -22.37 -0.85 -6.35
N ARG A 99 -23.51 -0.16 -6.51
CA ARG A 99 -23.67 0.98 -7.44
C ARG A 99 -22.81 2.20 -7.14
N GLU A 100 -22.31 2.36 -5.92
CA GLU A 100 -21.54 3.55 -5.51
C GLU A 100 -20.04 3.45 -5.88
N GLY A 101 -19.60 2.36 -6.53
CA GLY A 101 -18.18 2.15 -6.88
C GLY A 101 -17.32 1.74 -5.68
N ASP A 102 -17.96 1.52 -4.53
CA ASP A 102 -17.31 1.13 -3.28
C ASP A 102 -16.96 -0.35 -3.23
N PHE A 103 -15.90 -0.63 -2.48
CA PHE A 103 -15.52 -1.98 -2.09
C PHE A 103 -16.41 -2.42 -0.94
N VAL A 104 -17.33 -3.35 -1.20
CA VAL A 104 -18.24 -3.87 -0.19
C VAL A 104 -17.65 -5.16 0.39
N PRO A 105 -17.48 -5.29 1.71
CA PRO A 105 -17.05 -6.55 2.30
C PRO A 105 -18.01 -7.68 1.92
N PHE A 106 -17.48 -8.81 1.45
CA PHE A 106 -18.24 -9.98 1.00
C PHE A 106 -19.26 -10.43 2.05
N ALA A 107 -18.86 -10.46 3.32
CA ALA A 107 -19.73 -10.82 4.43
C ALA A 107 -20.96 -9.91 4.58
N ARG A 108 -20.89 -8.64 4.15
CA ARG A 108 -21.97 -7.66 4.24
C ARG A 108 -23.09 -7.90 3.20
N LEU A 109 -22.81 -8.66 2.15
CA LEU A 109 -23.82 -9.05 1.15
C LEU A 109 -24.77 -10.14 1.66
N PHE A 110 -24.45 -10.77 2.80
CA PHE A 110 -25.24 -11.84 3.39
C PHE A 110 -26.16 -11.31 4.49
N THR A 111 -27.39 -11.83 4.51
CA THR A 111 -28.38 -11.54 5.54
C THR A 111 -28.47 -12.78 6.45
N LEU A 112 -27.91 -12.69 7.65
CA LEU A 112 -27.77 -13.84 8.57
C LEU A 112 -29.13 -14.40 9.00
N GLU A 113 -30.15 -13.54 9.07
CA GLU A 113 -31.52 -13.86 9.46
C GLU A 113 -32.21 -14.80 8.46
N GLU A 114 -31.70 -14.92 7.22
CA GLU A 114 -32.23 -15.83 6.20
C GLU A 114 -31.70 -17.27 6.34
N GLY A 115 -30.82 -17.51 7.30
CA GLY A 115 -30.24 -18.81 7.60
C GLY A 115 -29.45 -19.41 6.43
N ARG A 116 -29.19 -20.72 6.52
CA ARG A 116 -28.32 -21.43 5.57
C ARG A 116 -28.77 -21.33 4.12
N LEU A 117 -30.08 -21.36 3.85
CA LEU A 117 -30.61 -21.27 2.48
C LEU A 117 -30.38 -19.89 1.88
N GLY A 118 -30.64 -18.81 2.61
CA GLY A 118 -30.36 -17.44 2.13
C GLY A 118 -28.89 -17.21 1.84
N VAL A 119 -28.01 -17.78 2.68
CA VAL A 119 -26.56 -17.76 2.46
C VAL A 119 -26.18 -18.47 1.15
N VAL A 120 -26.72 -19.69 0.91
CA VAL A 120 -26.44 -20.44 -0.32
C VAL A 120 -26.93 -19.69 -1.56
N VAL A 121 -28.14 -19.13 -1.53
CA VAL A 121 -28.68 -18.36 -2.66
C VAL A 121 -27.85 -17.11 -2.94
N THR A 122 -27.47 -16.37 -1.90
CA THR A 122 -26.60 -15.20 -2.02
C THR A 122 -25.25 -15.56 -2.63
N PHE A 123 -24.66 -16.66 -2.18
CA PHE A 123 -23.40 -17.12 -2.74
C PHE A 123 -23.52 -17.53 -4.21
N MET A 124 -24.57 -18.27 -4.57
CA MET A 124 -24.84 -18.64 -5.96
C MET A 124 -25.04 -17.40 -6.84
N ALA A 125 -25.73 -16.38 -6.34
CA ALA A 125 -25.91 -15.12 -7.06
C ALA A 125 -24.58 -14.38 -7.27
N ILE A 126 -23.70 -14.33 -6.27
CA ILE A 126 -22.36 -13.74 -6.40
C ILE A 126 -21.54 -14.51 -7.45
N LEU A 127 -21.52 -15.85 -7.40
CA LEU A 127 -20.80 -16.66 -8.37
C LEU A 127 -21.32 -16.49 -9.80
N GLU A 128 -22.64 -16.37 -9.98
CA GLU A 128 -23.22 -16.11 -11.29
C GLU A 128 -22.84 -14.71 -11.81
N LEU A 129 -22.87 -13.68 -10.96
CA LEU A 129 -22.43 -12.32 -11.34
C LEU A 129 -20.94 -12.25 -11.69
N VAL A 130 -20.09 -13.00 -10.97
CA VAL A 130 -18.66 -13.13 -11.30
C VAL A 130 -18.48 -13.83 -12.64
N LYS A 131 -19.23 -14.91 -12.89
CA LYS A 131 -19.22 -15.65 -14.16
C LYS A 131 -19.69 -14.78 -15.33
N GLU A 132 -20.68 -13.91 -15.11
CA GLU A 132 -21.14 -12.91 -16.09
C GLU A 132 -20.21 -11.69 -16.20
N SER A 133 -19.12 -11.64 -15.43
CA SER A 133 -18.17 -10.51 -15.37
C SER A 133 -18.79 -9.17 -14.97
N LEU A 134 -19.92 -9.18 -14.24
CA LEU A 134 -20.59 -7.96 -13.77
C LEU A 134 -19.97 -7.42 -12.47
N ILE A 135 -19.36 -8.31 -11.67
CA ILE A 135 -18.67 -7.97 -10.42
C ILE A 135 -17.31 -8.67 -10.38
N GLU A 136 -16.46 -8.24 -9.45
CA GLU A 136 -15.19 -8.88 -9.15
C GLU A 136 -14.93 -8.97 -7.66
N LEU A 137 -14.18 -9.99 -7.26
CA LEU A 137 -13.76 -10.24 -5.89
C LEU A 137 -12.32 -9.78 -5.71
N VAL A 138 -12.07 -9.08 -4.60
CA VAL A 138 -10.79 -8.46 -4.28
C VAL A 138 -10.37 -8.88 -2.88
N GLN A 139 -9.12 -9.29 -2.72
CA GLN A 139 -8.54 -9.62 -1.42
C GLN A 139 -7.15 -8.99 -1.36
N ASN A 140 -6.76 -8.39 -0.23
CA ASN A 140 -5.46 -7.69 -0.14
C ASN A 140 -4.31 -8.64 0.23
N GLU A 141 -4.57 -9.57 1.14
CA GLU A 141 -3.62 -10.57 1.63
C GLU A 141 -4.33 -11.92 1.79
N ALA A 142 -3.60 -13.04 1.73
CA ALA A 142 -4.17 -14.36 1.97
C ALA A 142 -4.91 -14.40 3.32
N PHE A 143 -6.11 -14.98 3.32
CA PHE A 143 -7.00 -15.05 4.49
C PHE A 143 -7.51 -13.71 5.05
N SER A 144 -7.23 -12.57 4.39
CA SER A 144 -7.86 -11.28 4.73
C SER A 144 -9.32 -11.21 4.23
N GLU A 145 -10.07 -10.18 4.64
CA GLU A 145 -11.46 -10.03 4.20
C GLU A 145 -11.57 -9.87 2.68
N ILE A 146 -12.45 -10.68 2.08
CA ILE A 146 -12.82 -10.57 0.67
C ILE A 146 -13.75 -9.37 0.51
N HIS A 147 -13.48 -8.54 -0.48
CA HIS A 147 -14.30 -7.41 -0.89
C HIS A 147 -14.89 -7.68 -2.28
N VAL A 148 -16.04 -7.07 -2.57
CA VAL A 148 -16.76 -7.17 -3.83
C VAL A 148 -16.90 -5.77 -4.40
N ARG A 149 -16.65 -5.60 -5.70
CA ARG A 149 -16.91 -4.35 -6.42
C ARG A 149 -17.61 -4.63 -7.76
N ALA A 150 -18.38 -3.66 -8.25
CA ALA A 150 -18.90 -3.70 -9.61
C ALA A 150 -17.75 -3.56 -10.62
N ARG A 151 -17.83 -4.30 -11.74
CA ARG A 151 -16.86 -4.14 -12.81
C ARG A 151 -17.18 -2.87 -13.59
N THR A 152 -16.28 -1.89 -13.55
CA THR A 152 -16.37 -0.71 -14.41
C THR A 152 -15.89 -1.09 -15.82
N HIS A 153 -16.75 -0.91 -16.83
CA HIS A 153 -16.32 -1.04 -18.22
C HIS A 153 -15.39 0.14 -18.57
N GLU A 154 -14.09 -0.14 -18.76
CA GLU A 154 -13.19 0.68 -19.60
C GLU A 154 -13.31 0.26 -21.07
#